data_AF-A0A1H7URL2-F1
#
_entry.id   AF-A0A1H7URL2-F1
#
_cell.length_a   1.000
_cell.length_b   1.000
_cell.length_c   1.000
_cell.angle_alpha   90.00
_cell.angle_beta   90.00
_cell.angle_gamma   90.00
#
_symmetry.space_group_name_H-M   'P 1'
#
loop_
_entity.id
_entity.type
_entity.pdbx_description
1 polymer ?
#
loop_
_entity_poly.entity_id
_entity_poly.type
_entity_poly.pdbx_seq_one_letter_code
_entity_poly.pdbx_strand_id
1 'polypeptide(L)'
;MHRDIQTDKWVAVCNLDDIVPNTGVCALLNDEQVAVFHVDDGGPRVFAIDNYDPNSEASVLSRGLVGSLGERIVVASPIYKQHFDLQTGECLEAPEHSVATYPARIDGGKIWVGL
;
A
#
# COMPACT_ATOMS: atom_id res chain seq x y z
N MET A 1 -7.68 28.08 -6.51
CA MET A 1 -8.00 27.44 -5.22
C MET A 1 -6.80 26.56 -4.87
N HIS A 2 -5.87 27.09 -4.07
CA HIS A 2 -4.72 26.32 -3.58
C HIS A 2 -5.25 25.35 -2.52
N ARG A 3 -5.11 24.05 -2.77
CA ARG A 3 -5.41 23.02 -1.76
C ARG A 3 -4.15 22.95 -0.89
N ASP A 4 -4.18 23.63 0.25
CA ASP A 4 -3.21 23.43 1.32
C ASP A 4 -3.36 21.98 1.81
N ILE A 5 -2.55 21.08 1.26
CA ILE A 5 -2.42 19.71 1.74
C ILE A 5 -1.72 19.83 3.09
N GLN A 6 -2.49 19.76 4.18
CA GLN A 6 -1.96 19.66 5.54
C GLN A 6 -1.12 18.39 5.65
N THR A 7 0.19 18.53 5.50
CA THR A 7 1.21 17.47 5.54
C THR A 7 1.43 16.84 6.93
N ASP A 8 0.43 16.84 7.83
CA ASP A 8 0.64 16.52 9.26
C ASP A 8 -0.37 15.55 9.88
N LYS A 9 -1.29 14.95 9.12
CA LYS A 9 -2.20 13.94 9.66
C LYS A 9 -1.69 12.52 9.41
N TRP A 10 -0.90 12.04 10.35
CA TRP A 10 -0.57 10.62 10.47
C TRP A 10 -1.68 9.89 11.24
N VAL A 11 -2.13 8.75 10.71
CA VAL A 11 -3.09 7.86 11.35
C VAL A 11 -2.40 6.58 11.77
N ALA A 12 -2.59 6.19 13.03
CA ALA A 12 -2.16 4.91 13.55
C ALA A 12 -3.07 3.80 12.99
N VAL A 13 -2.48 2.78 12.37
CA VAL A 13 -3.22 1.65 11.77
C VAL A 13 -3.30 0.47 12.74
N CYS A 14 -2.17 -0.18 13.01
CA CYS A 14 -2.05 -1.34 13.90
C CYS A 14 -0.60 -1.49 14.37
N ASN A 15 -0.32 -2.49 15.21
CA ASN A 15 1.07 -2.84 15.52
C ASN A 15 1.71 -3.53 14.31
N LEU A 16 3.04 -3.47 14.21
CA LEU A 16 3.78 -4.14 13.15
C LEU A 16 3.51 -5.66 13.12
N ASP A 17 3.47 -6.27 14.30
CA ASP A 17 3.29 -7.72 14.47
C ASP A 17 1.86 -8.19 14.19
N ASP A 18 0.90 -7.27 14.03
CA ASP A 18 -0.47 -7.62 13.62
C ASP A 18 -0.54 -7.94 12.12
N ILE A 19 0.45 -7.49 11.32
CA ILE A 19 0.57 -7.82 9.89
C ILE A 19 1.68 -8.84 9.72
N VAL A 20 1.33 -10.02 9.23
CA VAL A 20 2.31 -11.07 8.91
C VAL A 20 3.29 -10.54 7.86
N PRO A 21 4.61 -10.77 8.00
CA PRO A 21 5.59 -10.34 7.01
C PRO A 21 5.24 -10.78 5.59
N ASN A 22 5.46 -9.88 4.64
CA ASN A 22 5.16 -10.03 3.21
C ASN A 22 3.67 -10.21 2.88
N THR A 23 2.79 -9.63 3.70
CA THR A 23 1.34 -9.61 3.48
C THR A 23 0.78 -8.19 3.57
N GLY A 24 -0.44 -8.04 3.05
CA GLY A 24 -1.21 -6.80 3.12
C GLY A 24 -2.45 -6.92 4.00
N VAL A 25 -2.89 -5.78 4.53
CA VAL A 25 -4.19 -5.61 5.20
C VAL A 25 -4.87 -4.33 4.69
N CYS A 26 -6.19 -4.30 4.77
CA CYS A 26 -6.96 -3.10 4.44
C CYS A 26 -7.17 -2.25 5.71
N ALA A 27 -6.81 -0.97 5.64
CA ALA A 27 -7.11 0.04 6.62
C ALA A 27 -8.15 1.02 6.07
N LEU A 28 -9.07 1.47 6.91
CA LEU A 28 -10.03 2.53 6.55
C LEU A 28 -9.54 3.85 7.15
N LEU A 29 -9.16 4.79 6.29
CA LEU A 29 -8.62 6.09 6.67
C LEU A 29 -9.46 7.20 6.02
N ASN A 30 -10.16 8.03 6.80
CA ASN A 30 -11.07 9.08 6.29
C ASN A 30 -12.03 8.60 5.18
N ASP A 31 -12.67 7.45 5.37
CA ASP A 31 -13.55 6.79 4.39
C ASP A 31 -12.86 6.27 3.12
N GLU A 32 -11.54 6.37 3.02
CA GLU A 32 -10.72 5.79 1.96
C GLU A 32 -10.13 4.44 2.40
N GLN A 33 -10.14 3.44 1.51
CA GLN A 33 -9.55 2.14 1.78
C GLN A 33 -8.10 2.11 1.30
N VAL A 34 -7.18 1.92 2.24
CA VAL A 34 -5.74 1.88 1.98
C VAL A 34 -5.22 0.47 2.25
N ALA A 35 -4.52 -0.10 1.27
CA ALA A 35 -3.81 -1.36 1.41
C ALA A 35 -2.43 -1.09 2.03
N VAL A 36 -2.23 -1.59 3.24
CA VAL A 36 -0.99 -1.46 4.01
C VAL A 36 -0.24 -2.79 3.96
N PHE A 37 1.01 -2.74 3.53
CA PHE A 37 1.87 -3.92 3.38
C PHE A 37 3.02 -3.86 4.36
N HIS A 38 3.25 -4.97 5.07
CA HIS A 38 4.48 -5.20 5.83
C HIS A 38 5.38 -6.09 4.97
N VAL A 39 6.56 -5.59 4.60
CA VAL A 39 7.55 -6.31 3.79
C VAL A 39 8.82 -6.47 4.61
N ASP A 40 9.38 -7.67 4.62
CA ASP A 40 10.66 -7.96 5.26
C ASP A 40 11.70 -8.36 4.21
N ASP A 41 12.58 -7.40 3.89
CA ASP A 41 13.67 -7.54 2.91
C ASP A 41 14.99 -7.11 3.55
N GLY A 42 15.41 -7.86 4.58
CA GLY A 42 16.56 -7.51 5.42
C GLY A 42 16.22 -6.52 6.54
N GLY A 43 14.93 -6.35 6.85
CA GLY A 43 14.41 -5.45 7.88
C GLY A 43 12.95 -5.05 7.60
N PRO A 44 12.19 -4.68 8.65
CA PRO A 44 10.78 -4.37 8.50
C PRO A 44 10.60 -3.04 7.75
N ARG A 45 9.87 -3.12 6.63
CA ARG A 45 9.43 -1.98 5.83
C ARG A 45 7.92 -1.99 5.72
N VAL A 46 7.35 -0.81 5.58
CA VAL A 46 5.91 -0.65 5.35
C VAL A 46 5.65 0.20 4.12
N PHE A 47 4.62 -0.18 3.39
CA PHE A 47 4.13 0.54 2.21
C PHE A 47 2.62 0.68 2.31
N ALA A 48 2.09 1.72 1.68
CA ALA A 48 0.67 1.97 1.64
C ALA A 48 0.27 2.51 0.25
N ILE A 49 -0.73 1.88 -0.36
CA ILE A 49 -1.31 2.26 -1.66
C ILE A 49 -2.84 2.18 -1.58
N ASP A 50 -3.56 2.70 -2.56
CA ASP A 50 -5.02 2.49 -2.60
C ASP A 50 -5.35 1.00 -2.59
N ASN A 51 -6.41 0.61 -1.88
CA ASN A 51 -6.87 -0.78 -1.90
C ASN A 51 -7.66 -1.12 -3.18
N TYR A 52 -8.11 -0.11 -3.92
CA TYR A 52 -8.88 -0.27 -5.16
C TYR A 52 -7.97 -0.60 -6.34
N ASP A 53 -8.28 -1.69 -7.04
CA ASP A 53 -7.64 -2.06 -8.30
C ASP A 53 -8.49 -1.53 -9.48
N PRO A 54 -7.99 -0.55 -10.26
CA PRO A 54 -8.73 -0.01 -11.41
C PRO A 54 -8.93 -1.01 -12.53
N ASN A 55 -8.11 -2.07 -12.64
CA ASN A 55 -8.25 -3.08 -13.69
C ASN A 55 -9.42 -4.04 -13.43
N SER A 56 -9.67 -4.35 -12.16
CA SER A 56 -10.73 -5.28 -11.76
C SER A 56 -11.95 -4.59 -11.15
N GLU A 57 -11.88 -3.27 -11.00
CA GLU A 57 -12.90 -2.42 -10.40
C GLU A 57 -13.30 -2.89 -8.99
N ALA A 58 -12.33 -3.36 -8.21
CA ALA A 58 -12.57 -3.97 -6.90
C ALA A 58 -11.54 -3.58 -5.85
N SER A 59 -11.98 -3.44 -4.59
CA SER A 59 -11.12 -3.13 -3.44
C SER A 59 -10.40 -4.38 -2.91
N VAL A 60 -9.39 -4.85 -3.64
CA VAL A 60 -8.76 -6.16 -3.41
C VAL A 60 -7.23 -6.14 -3.27
N LEU A 61 -6.53 -5.01 -3.49
CA LEU A 61 -5.07 -5.01 -3.56
C LEU A 61 -4.39 -5.47 -2.27
N SER A 62 -4.95 -5.16 -1.10
CA SER A 62 -4.47 -5.67 0.20
C SER A 62 -4.38 -7.20 0.29
N ARG A 63 -5.11 -7.93 -0.55
CA ARG A 63 -5.13 -9.40 -0.58
C ARG A 63 -4.20 -9.97 -1.66
N GLY A 64 -3.48 -9.12 -2.36
CA GLY A 64 -2.54 -9.50 -3.39
C GLY A 64 -1.30 -10.20 -2.84
N LEU A 65 -0.55 -10.83 -3.73
CA LEU A 65 0.70 -11.49 -3.38
C LEU A 65 1.85 -10.49 -3.52
N VAL A 66 2.55 -10.24 -2.42
CA VAL A 66 3.80 -9.46 -2.45
C VAL A 66 4.88 -10.28 -3.14
N GLY A 67 5.66 -9.64 -4.00
CA GLY A 67 6.80 -10.24 -4.68
C GLY A 67 7.77 -9.18 -5.18
N SER A 68 8.75 -9.62 -5.96
CA SER A 68 9.75 -8.74 -6.56
C SER A 68 9.84 -8.95 -8.06
N LEU A 69 9.92 -7.86 -8.82
CA LEU A 69 10.21 -7.86 -10.25
C LEU A 69 11.48 -7.02 -10.48
N GLY A 70 12.62 -7.71 -10.59
CA GLY A 70 13.92 -7.06 -10.53
C GLY A 70 14.12 -6.41 -9.16
N GLU A 71 14.36 -5.09 -9.15
CA GLU A 71 14.56 -4.31 -7.92
C GLU A 71 13.25 -3.74 -7.36
N ARG A 72 12.12 -3.91 -8.07
CA ARG A 72 10.82 -3.39 -7.66
C ARG A 72 10.11 -4.37 -6.73
N ILE A 73 9.66 -3.90 -5.58
CA ILE A 73 8.77 -4.65 -4.70
C ILE A 73 7.35 -4.36 -5.14
N VAL A 74 6.62 -5.41 -5.49
CA VAL A 74 5.30 -5.30 -6.11
C VAL A 74 4.26 -6.10 -5.34
N VAL A 75 2.99 -5.75 -5.53
CA VAL A 75 1.87 -6.62 -5.21
C VAL A 75 1.17 -7.04 -6.52
N ALA A 76 1.00 -8.35 -6.71
CA ALA A 76 0.20 -8.89 -7.80
C ALA A 76 -1.28 -8.86 -7.41
N SER A 77 -2.13 -8.16 -8.19
CA SER A 77 -3.57 -8.09 -7.96
C SER A 77 -4.19 -9.49 -7.86
N PRO A 78 -5.09 -9.75 -6.89
CA PRO A 78 -5.71 -11.07 -6.73
C PRO A 78 -6.44 -11.57 -7.97
N ILE A 79 -7.04 -10.67 -8.75
CA ILE A 79 -7.96 -11.02 -9.83
C ILE A 79 -7.21 -11.25 -11.14
N TYR A 80 -6.60 -10.20 -11.70
CA TYR A 80 -6.01 -10.24 -13.04
C TYR A 80 -4.47 -10.23 -13.04
N LYS A 81 -3.83 -10.25 -11.86
CA LYS A 81 -2.37 -10.43 -11.69
C LYS A 81 -1.49 -9.31 -12.25
N GLN A 82 -2.03 -8.14 -12.55
CA GLN A 82 -1.20 -6.95 -12.76
C GLN A 82 -0.37 -6.68 -11.51
N HIS A 83 0.84 -6.19 -11.72
CA HIS A 83 1.78 -5.89 -10.67
C HIS A 83 1.76 -4.38 -10.40
N PHE A 84 1.52 -4.04 -9.13
CA PHE A 84 1.58 -2.68 -8.65
C PHE A 84 2.85 -2.50 -7.84
N ASP A 85 3.68 -1.54 -8.21
CA ASP A 85 4.87 -1.17 -7.46
C ASP A 85 4.45 -0.56 -6.10
N LEU A 86 4.89 -1.17 -4.99
CA LEU A 86 4.51 -0.73 -3.65
C LEU A 86 5.13 0.61 -3.25
N GLN A 87 6.20 1.03 -3.91
CA GLN A 87 6.87 2.30 -3.65
C GLN A 87 6.27 3.44 -4.45
N THR A 88 5.87 3.21 -5.71
CA THR A 88 5.40 4.27 -6.60
C THR A 88 3.91 4.22 -6.91
N GLY A 89 3.24 3.10 -6.67
CA GLY A 89 1.85 2.86 -7.05
C GLY A 89 1.66 2.54 -8.54
N GLU A 90 2.75 2.50 -9.32
CA GLU A 90 2.69 2.25 -10.76
C GLU A 90 2.19 0.83 -11.06
N CYS A 91 1.17 0.72 -11.91
CA CYS A 91 0.75 -0.55 -12.48
C CYS A 91 1.64 -0.87 -13.70
N LEU A 92 2.48 -1.89 -13.59
CA LEU A 92 3.57 -2.14 -14.56
C LEU A 92 3.06 -2.52 -15.96
N GLU A 93 1.97 -3.28 -16.03
CA GLU A 93 1.39 -3.73 -17.30
C GLU A 93 0.44 -2.70 -17.94
N ALA A 94 -0.09 -1.77 -17.15
CA ALA A 94 -1.06 -0.77 -17.57
C ALA A 94 -0.86 0.54 -16.78
N PRO A 95 0.15 1.36 -17.13
CA PRO A 95 0.51 2.56 -16.36
C PRO A 95 -0.64 3.56 -16.16
N GLU A 96 -1.63 3.58 -17.05
CA GLU A 96 -2.86 4.36 -16.93
C GLU A 96 -3.76 3.96 -15.75
N HIS A 97 -3.56 2.77 -15.18
CA HIS A 97 -4.29 2.22 -14.04
C HIS A 97 -3.46 2.25 -12.74
N SER A 98 -2.44 3.11 -12.68
CA SER A 98 -1.66 3.33 -11.46
C SER A 98 -2.52 3.88 -10.32
N VAL A 99 -2.13 3.59 -9.08
CA VAL A 99 -2.86 3.95 -7.86
C VAL A 99 -2.10 4.98 -7.02
N ALA A 100 -2.79 5.66 -6.11
CA ALA A 100 -2.13 6.56 -5.18
C ALA A 100 -1.29 5.80 -4.16
N THR A 101 -0.23 6.45 -3.69
CA THR A 101 0.60 5.97 -2.58
C THR A 101 0.46 6.91 -1.39
N TYR A 102 0.64 6.35 -0.21
CA TYR A 102 0.56 7.07 1.05
C TYR A 102 1.88 6.93 1.79
N PRO A 103 2.40 8.00 2.43
CA PRO A 103 3.55 7.89 3.31
C PRO A 103 3.26 6.86 4.41
N ALA A 104 4.12 5.88 4.59
CA ALA A 104 3.99 4.87 5.63
C ALA A 104 5.29 4.80 6.46
N ARG A 105 5.16 4.62 7.77
CA ARG A 105 6.31 4.48 8.67
C ARG A 105 6.02 3.56 9.85
N ILE A 106 7.07 3.01 10.42
CA ILE A 106 7.05 2.29 11.69
C ILE A 106 7.61 3.24 12.76
N ASP A 107 6.85 3.46 13.82
CA ASP A 107 7.29 4.24 14.98
C ASP A 107 6.77 3.60 16.28
N GLY A 108 7.66 3.29 17.22
CA GLY A 108 7.32 2.61 18.47
C GLY A 108 6.65 1.24 18.30
N GLY A 109 7.00 0.48 17.26
CA GLY A 109 6.37 -0.81 16.94
C GLY A 109 4.98 -0.71 16.31
N LYS A 110 4.54 0.51 15.99
CA LYS A 110 3.25 0.81 15.39
C LYS A 110 3.40 1.31 13.96
N ILE A 111 2.46 0.94 13.10
CA ILE A 111 2.40 1.41 11.72
C ILE A 111 1.55 2.67 11.66
N TRP A 112 2.09 3.68 10.99
CA TRP A 112 1.46 4.97 10.74
C TRP A 112 1.38 5.23 9.25
N VAL A 113 0.24 5.74 8.80
CA VAL A 113 0.01 6.15 7.41
C VAL A 113 -0.34 7.63 7.36
N GLY A 114 0.31 8.39 6.49
CA GLY A 114 0.05 9.81 6.23
C GLY A 114 -1.10 9.98 5.23
N LEU A 115 -1.91 11.01 5.46
CA LEU A 115 -3.04 11.41 4.63
C LEU A 115 -2.69 12.58 3.70
#